data_AF-A0A2N6EWS1-F1
#
_entry.id   AF-A0A2N6EWS1-F1
#
_cell.length_a   1.000
_cell.length_b   1.000
_cell.length_c   1.000
_cell.angle_alpha   90.00
_cell.angle_beta   90.00
_cell.angle_gamma   90.00
#
_symmetry.space_group_name_H-M   'P 1'
#
loop_
_entity.id
_entity.type
_entity.pdbx_description
1 polymer ?
#
loop_
_entity_poly.entity_id
_entity_poly.type
_entity_poly.pdbx_seq_one_letter_code
_entity_poly.pdbx_strand_id
1 'polypeptide(L)'
;MGIQKMSNKKTPKKEEYSELVLSGEQTIQKIGELKKQLLIALEEHDRLVINLQDVARADLTFLQLLCSAHRTARQFGKHLSVANISAAVVSAVTDAGFVRNNMACGQDCSDTCLWSEG
;
A
#
# COMPACT_ATOMS: atom_id res chain seq x y z
N MET A 1 -24.22 19.97 -40.43
CA MET A 1 -22.92 20.06 -39.72
C MET A 1 -23.19 20.69 -38.36
N GLY A 2 -22.90 20.11 -37.20
CA GLY A 2 -22.33 18.81 -36.84
C GLY A 2 -22.74 18.50 -35.40
N ILE A 3 -22.95 17.21 -35.11
CA ILE A 3 -23.30 16.69 -33.78
C ILE A 3 -21.99 16.54 -33.01
N GLN A 4 -21.83 17.24 -31.89
CA GLN A 4 -20.70 17.00 -30.98
C GLN A 4 -21.09 15.92 -29.97
N LYS A 5 -20.58 14.71 -30.21
CA LYS A 5 -20.64 13.59 -29.27
C LYS A 5 -19.70 13.90 -28.11
N MET A 6 -20.23 14.00 -26.89
CA MET A 6 -19.40 14.07 -25.68
C MET A 6 -19.11 12.65 -25.19
N SER A 7 -17.81 12.37 -25.09
CA SER A 7 -17.18 11.10 -24.77
C SER A 7 -17.76 10.44 -23.52
N ASN A 8 -18.16 9.18 -23.72
CA ASN A 8 -18.45 8.23 -22.67
C ASN A 8 -17.18 7.99 -21.83
N LYS A 9 -17.06 8.62 -20.65
CA LYS A 9 -16.04 8.26 -19.66
C LYS A 9 -16.36 6.85 -19.20
N LYS A 10 -15.65 5.85 -19.75
CA LYS A 10 -15.64 4.50 -19.19
C LYS A 10 -15.09 4.60 -17.78
N THR A 11 -15.97 4.48 -16.79
CA THR A 11 -15.60 4.17 -15.42
C THR A 11 -14.72 2.92 -15.47
N PRO A 12 -13.48 2.94 -14.92
CA PRO A 12 -12.66 1.75 -14.87
C PRO A 12 -13.43 0.66 -14.12
N LYS A 13 -13.38 -0.57 -14.62
CA LYS A 13 -13.94 -1.74 -13.93
C LYS A 13 -13.38 -1.71 -12.50
N LYS A 14 -14.25 -1.71 -11.49
CA LYS A 14 -13.86 -1.89 -10.09
C LYS A 14 -13.16 -3.25 -10.02
N GLU A 15 -11.84 -3.25 -9.98
CA GLU A 15 -11.09 -4.45 -9.63
C GLU A 15 -11.51 -4.83 -8.21
N GLU A 16 -11.83 -6.09 -7.98
CA GLU A 16 -12.24 -6.57 -6.66
C GLU A 16 -10.99 -6.61 -5.77
N TYR A 17 -10.96 -5.71 -4.78
CA TYR A 17 -9.91 -5.64 -3.76
C TYR A 17 -10.56 -5.39 -2.40
N SER A 18 -9.88 -5.84 -1.34
CA SER A 18 -10.22 -5.50 0.03
C SER A 18 -9.40 -4.29 0.47
N GLU A 19 -9.99 -3.41 1.27
CA GLU A 19 -9.35 -2.18 1.75
C GLU A 19 -9.17 -2.24 3.27
N LEU A 20 -7.94 -2.07 3.74
CA LEU A 20 -7.62 -1.87 5.15
C LEU A 20 -7.31 -0.39 5.40
N VAL A 21 -8.20 0.30 6.11
CA VAL A 21 -8.06 1.72 6.42
C VAL A 21 -7.33 1.90 7.75
N LEU A 22 -6.19 2.60 7.71
CA LEU A 22 -5.39 2.90 8.89
C LEU A 22 -5.51 4.37 9.27
N SER A 23 -5.62 4.64 10.57
CA SER A 23 -5.75 6.00 11.09
C SER A 23 -4.97 6.22 12.38
N GLY A 24 -4.71 7.49 12.69
CA GLY A 24 -3.98 7.91 13.87
C GLY A 24 -2.51 7.50 13.84
N GLU A 25 -1.93 7.25 15.02
CA GLU A 25 -0.52 6.87 15.13
C GLU A 25 -0.31 5.38 14.83
N GLN A 26 0.63 5.08 13.93
CA GLN A 26 1.10 3.75 13.59
C GLN A 26 2.54 3.60 14.09
N THR A 27 2.68 3.15 15.33
CA THR A 27 3.96 3.02 16.04
C THR A 27 4.19 1.61 16.54
N ILE A 28 5.39 1.32 17.05
CA ILE A 28 5.76 0.03 17.63
C ILE A 28 4.74 -0.51 18.65
N GLN A 29 4.06 0.36 19.41
CA GLN A 29 3.08 -0.05 20.43
C GLN A 29 1.84 -0.71 19.82
N LYS A 30 1.50 -0.36 18.57
CA LYS A 30 0.34 -0.90 17.85
C LYS A 30 0.72 -1.94 16.79
N ILE A 31 2.02 -2.15 16.57
CA ILE A 31 2.52 -2.95 15.45
C ILE A 31 2.10 -4.42 15.53
N GLY A 32 1.97 -4.96 16.75
CA GLY A 32 1.52 -6.33 16.97
C GLY A 32 0.08 -6.56 16.53
N GLU A 33 -0.79 -5.57 16.73
CA GLU A 33 -2.18 -5.63 16.32
C GLU A 33 -2.31 -5.45 14.80
N LEU A 34 -1.60 -4.48 14.22
CA LEU A 34 -1.56 -4.30 12.77
C LEU A 34 -1.05 -5.55 12.05
N LYS A 35 -0.03 -6.23 12.60
CA LYS A 35 0.46 -7.49 12.04
C LYS A 35 -0.65 -8.54 11.95
N LYS A 36 -1.49 -8.69 12.99
CA LYS A 36 -2.60 -9.65 12.97
C LYS A 36 -3.62 -9.29 11.91
N GLN A 37 -4.00 -8.02 11.82
CA GLN A 37 -4.95 -7.53 10.81
C GLN A 37 -4.44 -7.79 9.39
N LEU A 38 -3.15 -7.54 9.12
CA LEU A 38 -2.53 -7.83 7.83
C LEU A 38 -2.54 -9.32 7.49
N LEU A 39 -2.27 -10.19 8.47
CA LEU A 39 -2.29 -11.64 8.24
C LEU A 39 -3.71 -12.13 7.91
N ILE A 40 -4.72 -11.70 8.68
CA ILE A 40 -6.12 -12.05 8.43
C ILE A 40 -6.54 -11.56 7.04
N ALA A 41 -6.26 -10.30 6.70
CA ALA A 41 -6.63 -9.72 5.42
C ALA A 41 -5.94 -10.42 4.23
N LEU A 42 -4.67 -10.83 4.38
CA LEU A 42 -3.95 -11.59 3.35
C LEU A 42 -4.40 -13.05 3.26
N GLU A 43 -4.94 -13.64 4.33
CA GLU A 43 -5.56 -14.97 4.29
C GLU A 43 -6.88 -14.93 3.53
N GLU A 44 -7.72 -13.93 3.80
CA GLU A 44 -9.07 -13.79 3.24
C GLU A 44 -9.10 -13.25 1.80
N HIS A 45 -8.07 -12.52 1.38
CA HIS A 45 -8.09 -11.80 0.10
C HIS A 45 -6.80 -11.99 -0.71
N ASP A 46 -6.94 -12.01 -2.03
CA ASP A 46 -5.80 -12.05 -2.95
C ASP A 46 -5.28 -10.66 -3.33
N ARG A 47 -6.09 -9.61 -3.13
CA ARG A 47 -5.76 -8.22 -3.44
C ARG A 47 -6.16 -7.32 -2.29
N LEU A 48 -5.16 -6.79 -1.60
CA LEU A 48 -5.30 -5.90 -0.44
C LEU A 48 -4.74 -4.51 -0.76
N VAL A 49 -5.53 -3.48 -0.48
CA VAL A 49 -5.11 -2.07 -0.55
C VAL A 49 -5.11 -1.51 0.87
N ILE A 50 -3.99 -0.92 1.27
CA ILE A 50 -3.87 -0.26 2.58
C ILE A 50 -4.04 1.24 2.38
N ASN A 51 -5.13 1.79 2.92
CA ASN A 51 -5.42 3.21 2.85
C ASN A 51 -4.77 3.93 4.04
N LEU A 52 -3.90 4.89 3.73
CA LEU A 52 -3.03 5.57 4.70
C LEU A 52 -3.41 7.04 4.92
N GLN A 53 -4.61 7.45 4.50
CA GLN A 53 -5.00 8.86 4.45
C GLN A 53 -4.97 9.53 5.83
N ASP A 54 -5.48 8.82 6.83
CA ASP A 54 -5.68 9.35 8.17
C ASP A 54 -4.55 8.95 9.15
N VAL A 55 -3.42 8.43 8.63
CA VAL A 55 -2.24 8.14 9.44
C VAL A 55 -1.57 9.45 9.84
N ALA A 56 -1.63 9.78 11.12
CA ALA A 56 -1.09 11.02 11.69
C ALA A 56 0.40 10.92 12.03
N ARG A 57 0.90 9.70 12.28
CA ARG A 57 2.31 9.43 12.60
C ARG A 57 2.68 8.02 12.18
N ALA A 58 3.86 7.87 11.58
CA ALA A 58 4.45 6.59 11.21
C ALA A 58 5.89 6.52 11.73
N ASP A 59 6.34 5.34 12.15
CA ASP A 59 7.73 5.08 12.52
C ASP A 59 8.38 4.03 11.62
N LEU A 60 9.67 3.77 11.83
CA LEU A 60 10.43 2.78 11.09
C LEU A 60 9.81 1.38 11.18
N THR A 61 9.25 1.00 12.33
CA THR A 61 8.68 -0.33 12.54
C THR A 61 7.41 -0.54 11.71
N PHE A 62 6.60 0.52 11.57
CA PHE A 62 5.46 0.53 10.67
C PHE A 62 5.87 0.30 9.22
N LEU A 63 6.87 1.05 8.72
CA LEU A 63 7.35 0.90 7.34
C LEU A 63 7.93 -0.49 7.09
N GLN A 64 8.71 -1.02 8.04
CA GLN A 64 9.28 -2.37 7.95
C GLN A 64 8.20 -3.45 7.93
N LEU A 65 7.13 -3.30 8.73
CA LEU A 65 6.01 -4.25 8.72
C LEU A 65 5.31 -4.24 7.37
N LEU A 66 5.02 -3.07 6.79
CA LEU A 66 4.39 -2.98 5.46
C LEU A 66 5.27 -3.60 4.37
N CYS A 67 6.59 -3.36 4.41
CA CYS A 67 7.53 -4.01 3.51
C CYS A 67 7.55 -5.54 3.66
N SER A 68 7.52 -6.02 4.90
CA SER A 68 7.45 -7.46 5.20
C SER A 68 6.15 -8.06 4.69
N ALA A 69 5.01 -7.42 4.95
CA ALA A 69 3.70 -7.85 4.47
C ALA A 69 3.62 -7.88 2.94
N HIS A 70 4.16 -6.87 2.25
CA HIS A 70 4.25 -6.87 0.79
C HIS A 70 5.05 -8.08 0.28
N ARG A 71 6.23 -8.35 0.85
CA ARG A 71 7.05 -9.52 0.48
C ARG A 71 6.31 -10.83 0.71
N THR A 72 5.65 -10.98 1.86
CA THR A 72 4.85 -12.16 2.19
C THR A 72 3.71 -12.35 1.20
N ALA A 73 2.94 -11.29 0.90
CA ALA A 73 1.87 -11.36 -0.09
C ALA A 73 2.40 -11.89 -1.43
N ARG A 74 3.54 -11.36 -1.90
CA ARG A 74 4.19 -11.82 -3.15
C ARG A 74 4.62 -13.28 -3.10
N GLN A 75 5.21 -13.73 -2.00
CA GLN A 75 5.59 -15.14 -1.83
C GLN A 75 4.40 -16.09 -1.95
N PHE A 76 3.21 -15.64 -1.57
CA PHE A 76 1.96 -16.39 -1.70
C PHE A 76 1.17 -16.08 -2.99
N GLY A 77 1.74 -15.34 -3.95
CA GLY A 77 1.06 -14.98 -5.20
C GLY A 77 -0.07 -13.94 -5.05
N LYS A 78 -0.12 -13.25 -3.92
CA LYS A 78 -1.11 -12.22 -3.58
C LYS A 78 -0.56 -10.82 -3.87
N HIS A 79 -1.46 -9.85 -3.96
CA HIS A 79 -1.15 -8.45 -4.22
C HIS A 79 -1.45 -7.57 -3.00
N LEU A 80 -0.45 -6.80 -2.57
CA LEU A 80 -0.59 -5.78 -1.52
C LEU A 80 -0.11 -4.45 -2.08
N SER A 81 -0.91 -3.40 -1.92
CA SER A 81 -0.57 -2.05 -2.35
C SER A 81 -0.97 -1.02 -1.28
N VAL A 82 -0.49 0.22 -1.41
CA VAL A 82 -0.88 1.35 -0.56
C VAL A 82 -1.62 2.39 -1.40
N ALA A 83 -2.56 3.09 -0.78
CA ALA A 83 -3.31 4.18 -1.40
C ALA A 83 -3.47 5.36 -0.43
N ASN A 84 -3.75 6.54 -0.98
CA ASN A 84 -4.04 7.77 -0.24
C ASN A 84 -3.01 8.06 0.86
N ILE A 85 -1.72 8.10 0.50
CA ILE A 85 -0.62 8.21 1.48
C ILE A 85 -0.63 9.59 2.15
N SER A 86 -0.72 9.64 3.48
CA SER A 86 -0.64 10.89 4.23
C SER A 86 0.77 11.51 4.20
N ALA A 87 0.85 12.82 4.42
CA ALA A 87 2.13 13.52 4.53
C ALA A 87 3.04 12.93 5.62
N ALA A 88 2.47 12.48 6.74
CA ALA A 88 3.24 11.86 7.82
C ALA A 88 3.93 10.56 7.37
N VAL A 89 3.26 9.76 6.54
CA VAL A 89 3.87 8.54 5.97
C VAL A 89 4.91 8.89 4.93
N VAL A 90 4.66 9.89 4.07
CA VAL A 90 5.65 10.36 3.07
C VAL A 90 6.94 10.83 3.75
N SER A 91 6.83 11.63 4.82
CA SER A 91 7.99 12.06 5.61
C SER A 91 8.71 10.87 6.21
N ALA A 92 8.00 9.93 6.84
CA ALA A 92 8.62 8.74 7.43
C ALA A 92 9.37 7.89 6.39
N VAL A 93 8.80 7.69 5.20
CA VAL A 93 9.43 6.95 4.09
C VAL A 93 10.70 7.68 3.61
N THR A 94 10.64 8.99 3.50
CA THR A 94 11.76 9.84 3.05
C THR A 94 12.88 9.83 4.09
N ASP A 95 12.58 10.14 5.34
CA ASP A 95 13.53 10.26 6.44
C ASP A 95 14.21 8.92 6.77
N ALA A 96 13.49 7.80 6.58
CA ALA A 96 14.04 6.46 6.76
C ALA A 96 14.83 5.93 5.55
N GLY A 97 14.87 6.66 4.43
CA GLY A 97 15.55 6.23 3.20
C GLY A 97 14.85 5.08 2.47
N PHE A 98 13.52 4.98 2.57
CA PHE A 98 12.71 3.93 1.93
C PHE A 98 12.27 4.30 0.51
N VAL A 99 12.43 5.56 0.09
CA VAL A 99 12.15 6.01 -1.29
C VAL A 99 13.02 5.21 -2.27
N ARG A 100 12.39 4.59 -3.28
CA ARG A 100 13.10 3.78 -4.28
C ARG A 100 12.76 4.24 -5.68
N ASN A 101 13.79 4.46 -6.49
CA ASN A 101 13.64 4.79 -7.91
C ASN A 101 13.60 3.48 -8.68
N ASN A 102 12.39 2.98 -8.97
CA ASN A 102 12.13 1.83 -9.84
C ASN A 102 12.89 0.53 -9.54
N MET A 103 13.30 0.32 -8.29
CA MET A 103 13.87 -0.96 -7.87
C MET A 103 12.82 -1.81 -7.15
N ALA A 104 12.72 -3.06 -7.60
CA ALA A 104 12.08 -4.16 -6.89
C ALA A 104 12.50 -4.23 -5.42
N CYS A 105 11.65 -4.77 -4.54
CA CYS A 105 11.92 -4.79 -3.11
C CYS A 105 13.02 -5.78 -2.62
N GLY A 106 13.84 -6.31 -3.54
CA GLY A 106 14.88 -7.32 -3.34
C GLY A 106 15.07 -8.17 -4.61
N GLN A 107 15.98 -9.16 -4.59
CA GLN A 107 16.38 -9.94 -5.78
C GLN A 107 15.27 -10.75 -6.46
N ASP A 108 14.08 -10.92 -5.86
CA ASP A 108 13.03 -11.82 -6.38
C ASP A 108 11.66 -11.16 -6.56
N CYS A 109 11.55 -9.84 -6.55
CA CYS A 109 10.28 -9.15 -6.83
C CYS A 109 10.27 -8.64 -8.27
N SER A 110 9.47 -9.22 -9.16
CA SER A 110 9.36 -8.74 -10.55
C SER A 110 8.54 -7.44 -10.69
N ASP A 111 7.92 -6.98 -9.60
CA ASP A 111 7.04 -5.82 -9.57
C ASP A 111 7.52 -4.76 -8.57
N THR A 112 7.08 -3.53 -8.81
CA THR A 112 7.49 -2.29 -8.11
C THR A 112 7.38 -2.40 -6.59
N CYS A 113 8.32 -1.77 -5.88
CA CYS A 113 8.27 -1.64 -4.42
C CYS A 113 7.02 -0.86 -3.99
N LEU A 114 6.52 -1.12 -2.77
CA LEU A 114 5.43 -0.35 -2.16
C LEU A 114 5.70 1.16 -2.14
N TRP A 115 6.98 1.55 -2.08
CA TRP A 115 7.47 2.92 -1.99
C TRP A 115 8.22 3.36 -3.26
N SER A 116 7.94 2.73 -4.41
CA SER A 116 8.47 3.24 -5.67
C SER A 116 7.92 4.64 -5.93
N GLU A 117 8.78 5.58 -6.30
CA GLU A 117 8.32 6.84 -6.88
C GLU A 117 7.47 6.53 -8.12
N GLY A 118 6.25 7.06 -8.16
CA GLY A 118 5.39 7.03 -9.34
C GLY A 118 5.72 8.20 -10.26
#